data_AF-A0A953PGF9-F1
#
_entry.id   AF-A0A953PGF9-F1
#
_cell.length_a   1.000
_cell.length_b   1.000
_cell.length_c   1.000
_cell.angle_alpha   90.00
_cell.angle_beta   90.00
_cell.angle_gamma   90.00
#
_symmetry.space_group_name_H-M   'P 1'
#
loop_
_entity.id
_entity.type
_entity.pdbx_description
1 polymer ?
#
loop_
_entity_poly.entity_id
_entity_poly.type
_entity_poly.pdbx_seq_one_letter_code
_entity_poly.pdbx_strand_id
1 'polypeptide(L)'
;MSRKPRRTAMATKKKPASVTNRLKSQKPKARSRQPGSDLRSYTILDYRLEKPSFTLRQVRIGDETRYEVESGDLFQNDLSRPVPPLRESKYLSKQQVIEIYRWMLLNRRMEAALENLYKQGKVVGGVYFGLGQEACSCASAFALRKDEWLGPMIRNQGALLVRGFAPRDIMMQYMAKAGSPTKGRDASSHFGDIEKRNVVAPISTLGDLIPVLAGVALGARLQGKQIAAMTYIGDGGQSTGVTYEGLNFAAVQKLGLVLIVENNLWGYSTPADMQFLVKDLAERAIAYGIPGVIVDGTDACQVYDACHEACERARRGEGPTLIEAKMMRMKGHAIHDAAEYVPKPLFEYWKRRDPIARLEGYLLKKKWLSAAENAKLMADVERQL
;
A
#
# COMPACT_ATOMS: atom_id res chain seq x y z
N MET A 1 -58.75 7.89 -57.48
CA MET A 1 -58.08 7.85 -58.79
C MET A 1 -57.08 9.00 -58.90
N SER A 2 -55.80 8.67 -59.15
CA SER A 2 -54.68 9.43 -59.79
C SER A 2 -54.74 10.97 -59.85
N ARG A 3 -53.90 11.71 -59.10
CA ARG A 3 -52.57 12.30 -59.44
C ARG A 3 -52.55 13.28 -60.63
N LYS A 4 -51.86 14.43 -60.46
CA LYS A 4 -50.88 15.04 -61.40
C LYS A 4 -50.17 16.30 -60.80
N PRO A 5 -49.04 16.77 -61.36
CA PRO A 5 -47.83 17.11 -60.59
C PRO A 5 -47.27 18.55 -60.82
N ARG A 6 -46.18 18.90 -60.13
CA ARG A 6 -45.36 20.12 -60.33
C ARG A 6 -44.03 19.80 -61.03
N ARG A 7 -43.60 20.68 -61.93
CA ARG A 7 -42.20 20.85 -62.36
C ARG A 7 -41.89 22.34 -62.55
N THR A 8 -40.69 22.72 -62.11
CA THR A 8 -40.07 24.04 -62.14
C THR A 8 -39.15 24.20 -63.36
N ALA A 9 -38.93 25.44 -63.80
CA ALA A 9 -37.87 25.82 -64.73
C ALA A 9 -37.19 27.13 -64.25
N MET A 10 -35.85 27.18 -64.36
CA MET A 10 -35.01 28.35 -64.13
C MET A 10 -34.87 29.19 -65.41
N ALA A 11 -34.60 30.50 -65.28
CA ALA A 11 -33.31 31.11 -65.69
C ALA A 11 -33.31 32.67 -65.75
N THR A 12 -32.33 33.26 -65.05
CA THR A 12 -31.46 34.41 -65.46
C THR A 12 -32.08 35.81 -65.64
N LYS A 13 -31.43 36.98 -65.43
CA LYS A 13 -30.02 37.42 -65.36
C LYS A 13 -30.02 38.89 -64.87
N LYS A 14 -28.98 39.36 -64.14
CA LYS A 14 -28.19 40.60 -64.39
C LYS A 14 -27.41 41.09 -63.15
N LYS A 15 -26.18 41.55 -63.40
CA LYS A 15 -25.22 42.34 -62.59
C LYS A 15 -24.95 43.64 -63.38
N PRO A 16 -24.16 44.63 -62.91
CA PRO A 16 -23.68 44.97 -61.55
C PRO A 16 -23.76 46.49 -61.22
N ALA A 17 -23.43 46.93 -60.00
CA ALA A 17 -22.64 48.15 -59.70
C ALA A 17 -22.37 48.28 -58.18
N SER A 18 -21.26 48.93 -57.83
CA SER A 18 -20.55 48.90 -56.55
C SER A 18 -21.01 49.93 -55.51
N VAL A 19 -21.01 49.55 -54.22
CA VAL A 19 -20.79 50.47 -53.09
C VAL A 19 -19.91 49.78 -52.03
N THR A 20 -18.88 50.52 -51.63
CA THR A 20 -17.83 50.22 -50.65
C THR A 20 -18.36 49.90 -49.24
N ASN A 21 -17.84 48.86 -48.59
CA ASN A 21 -18.09 48.60 -47.17
C ASN A 21 -16.79 48.65 -46.36
N ARG A 22 -16.73 49.57 -45.39
CA ARG A 22 -15.61 49.76 -44.44
C ARG A 22 -15.56 48.58 -43.46
N LEU A 23 -14.51 47.78 -43.53
CA LEU A 23 -14.15 46.82 -42.47
C LEU A 23 -13.58 47.59 -41.26
N LYS A 24 -14.34 47.65 -40.17
CA LYS A 24 -13.81 48.00 -38.84
C LYS A 24 -13.10 46.78 -38.27
N SER A 25 -11.76 46.82 -38.21
CA SER A 25 -10.95 45.81 -37.53
C SER A 25 -11.14 45.89 -36.01
N GLN A 26 -11.88 44.96 -35.42
CA GLN A 26 -11.75 44.68 -33.99
C GLN A 26 -10.56 43.73 -33.79
N LYS A 27 -9.44 44.26 -33.29
CA LYS A 27 -8.32 43.43 -32.82
C LYS A 27 -8.79 42.60 -31.61
N PRO A 28 -8.50 41.30 -31.53
CA PRO A 28 -8.81 40.52 -30.34
C PRO A 28 -7.99 41.06 -29.16
N LYS A 29 -8.64 41.38 -28.03
CA LYS A 29 -7.92 41.62 -26.77
C LYS A 29 -7.26 40.31 -26.36
N ALA A 30 -5.95 40.22 -26.56
CA ALA A 30 -5.14 39.16 -25.97
C ALA A 30 -5.27 39.27 -24.44
N ARG A 31 -6.01 38.35 -23.82
CA ARG A 31 -5.89 38.10 -22.38
C ARG A 31 -4.47 37.58 -22.17
N SER A 32 -3.62 38.36 -21.51
CA SER A 32 -2.33 37.89 -21.03
C SER A 32 -2.57 36.73 -20.05
N ARG A 33 -2.49 35.49 -20.53
CA ARG A 33 -2.33 34.33 -19.64
C ARG A 33 -1.02 34.54 -18.90
N GLN A 34 -1.07 34.56 -17.57
CA GLN A 34 0.16 34.57 -16.78
C GLN A 34 0.98 33.32 -17.16
N PRO A 35 2.29 33.44 -17.40
CA PRO A 35 3.13 32.26 -17.63
C PRO A 35 3.10 31.42 -16.34
N GLY A 36 2.40 30.28 -16.37
CA GLY A 36 2.35 29.34 -15.23
C GLY A 36 0.98 28.74 -14.89
N SER A 37 -0.15 29.29 -15.38
CA SER A 37 -1.49 28.81 -14.99
C SER A 37 -1.88 27.41 -15.53
N ASP A 38 -1.10 26.90 -16.49
CA ASP A 38 -1.39 25.65 -17.20
C ASP A 38 -0.43 24.50 -16.78
N LEU A 39 0.46 24.74 -15.80
CA LEU A 39 1.38 23.71 -15.29
C LEU A 39 0.68 22.87 -14.23
N ARG A 40 0.61 21.55 -14.45
CA ARG A 40 0.16 20.60 -13.42
C ARG A 40 1.26 20.49 -12.36
N SER A 41 1.01 21.00 -11.16
CA SER A 41 1.85 20.75 -9.99
C SER A 41 1.40 19.47 -9.30
N TYR A 42 2.34 18.57 -9.04
CA TYR A 42 2.10 17.37 -8.24
C TYR A 42 2.91 17.47 -6.95
N THR A 43 2.27 17.21 -5.82
CA THR A 43 2.93 17.18 -4.51
C THR A 43 2.72 15.80 -3.90
N ILE A 44 3.82 15.14 -3.56
CA ILE A 44 3.80 13.91 -2.76
C ILE A 44 3.84 14.33 -1.30
N LEU A 45 2.78 13.99 -0.55
CA LEU A 45 2.73 14.28 0.88
C LEU A 45 3.61 13.27 1.62
N ASP A 46 4.61 13.73 2.37
CA ASP A 46 5.47 12.87 3.19
C ASP A 46 5.26 13.18 4.68
N TYR A 47 4.57 12.27 5.37
CA TYR A 47 4.21 12.43 6.77
C TYR A 47 5.29 11.93 7.74
N ARG A 48 6.38 11.34 7.25
CA ARG A 48 7.44 10.85 8.14
C ARG A 48 8.10 12.00 8.89
N LEU A 49 8.41 11.75 10.17
CA LEU A 49 9.19 12.67 11.00
C LEU A 49 10.69 12.53 10.75
N GLU A 50 11.14 11.37 10.28
CA GLU A 50 12.51 11.14 9.84
C GLU A 50 12.52 10.60 8.41
N LYS A 51 13.56 10.95 7.66
CA LYS A 51 13.77 10.49 6.29
C LYS A 51 15.18 9.92 6.21
N PRO A 52 15.39 8.69 6.71
CA PRO A 52 16.72 8.13 6.72
C PRO A 52 17.17 7.79 5.30
N SER A 53 18.44 8.02 5.02
CA SER A 53 19.09 7.56 3.81
C SER A 53 20.17 6.54 4.15
N PHE A 54 20.23 5.47 3.35
CA PHE A 54 21.28 4.46 3.42
C PHE A 54 21.78 4.25 2.00
N THR A 55 23.09 4.24 1.81
CA THR A 55 23.66 3.85 0.51
C THR A 55 24.28 2.49 0.65
N LEU A 56 23.89 1.55 -0.20
CA LEU A 56 24.39 0.18 -0.18
C LEU A 56 25.38 -0.03 -1.32
N ARG A 57 26.55 -0.56 -0.96
CA ARG A 57 27.55 -1.01 -1.91
C ARG A 57 27.54 -2.53 -1.99
N GLN A 58 27.41 -3.05 -3.20
CA GLN A 58 27.62 -4.46 -3.48
C GLN A 58 29.12 -4.77 -3.45
N VAL A 59 29.52 -5.71 -2.61
CA VAL A 59 30.90 -6.17 -2.46
C VAL A 59 30.96 -7.64 -2.81
N ARG A 60 31.93 -8.00 -3.65
CA ARG A 60 32.19 -9.38 -4.05
C ARG A 60 33.46 -9.87 -3.37
N ILE A 61 33.36 -10.93 -2.56
CA ILE A 61 34.48 -11.58 -1.89
C ILE A 61 34.52 -13.03 -2.38
N GLY A 62 35.43 -13.32 -3.31
CA GLY A 62 35.43 -14.60 -4.04
C GLY A 62 34.14 -14.78 -4.85
N ASP A 63 33.42 -15.87 -4.57
CA ASP A 63 32.12 -16.18 -5.19
C ASP A 63 30.92 -15.64 -4.38
N GLU A 64 31.15 -15.07 -3.20
CA GLU A 64 30.10 -14.50 -2.38
C GLU A 64 29.84 -13.03 -2.74
N THR A 65 28.55 -12.69 -2.85
CA THR A 65 28.08 -11.31 -2.96
C THR A 65 27.47 -10.90 -1.63
N ARG A 66 27.94 -9.78 -1.07
CA ARG A 66 27.40 -9.18 0.14
C ARG A 66 27.14 -7.70 -0.08
N TYR A 67 26.29 -7.10 0.75
CA TYR A 67 26.11 -5.65 0.75
C TYR A 67 26.72 -5.06 2.01
N GLU A 68 27.30 -3.88 1.86
CA GLU A 68 27.81 -3.06 2.96
C GLU A 68 27.10 -1.71 2.91
N VAL A 69 26.83 -1.14 4.10
CA VAL A 69 26.43 0.27 4.18
C VAL A 69 27.69 1.08 3.89
N GLU A 70 27.65 1.94 2.86
CA GLU A 70 28.79 2.79 2.55
C GLU A 70 29.15 3.67 3.74
N SER A 71 30.44 3.96 3.92
CA SER A 71 30.93 4.83 4.99
C SER A 71 31.95 5.81 4.41
N GLY A 72 31.97 7.04 4.96
CA GLY A 72 32.85 8.13 4.52
C GLY A 72 32.14 9.48 4.53
N ASP A 73 32.90 10.57 4.46
CA ASP A 73 32.39 11.95 4.59
C ASP A 73 31.38 12.35 3.49
N LEU A 74 31.41 11.64 2.36
CA LEU A 74 30.50 11.83 1.22
C LEU A 74 29.16 11.10 1.38
N PHE A 75 29.07 10.12 2.29
CA PHE A 75 27.90 9.27 2.49
C PHE A 75 27.29 9.52 3.87
N GLN A 76 26.30 10.41 3.92
CA GLN A 76 25.50 10.61 5.13
C GLN A 76 24.60 9.41 5.36
N ASN A 77 25.02 8.50 6.24
CA ASN A 77 24.21 7.39 6.68
C ASN A 77 23.63 7.67 8.07
N ASP A 78 22.33 7.47 8.19
CA ASP A 78 21.58 7.89 9.37
C ASP A 78 21.53 6.84 10.49
N LEU A 79 22.52 5.93 10.54
CA LEU A 79 22.52 4.76 11.42
C LEU A 79 22.45 5.09 12.92
N SER A 80 22.80 6.31 13.32
CA SER A 80 22.76 6.79 14.71
C SER A 80 21.52 7.63 15.05
N ARG A 81 20.62 7.91 14.08
CA ARG A 81 19.45 8.77 14.34
C ARG A 81 18.56 8.20 15.44
N PRO A 82 18.10 9.05 16.39
CA PRO A 82 17.15 8.63 17.41
C PRO A 82 15.82 8.21 16.78
N VAL A 83 15.10 7.34 17.49
CA VAL A 83 13.77 6.89 17.04
C VAL A 83 12.79 8.06 17.17
N PRO A 84 12.06 8.43 16.11
CA PRO A 84 11.11 9.53 16.18
C PRO A 84 9.90 9.16 17.03
N PRO A 85 9.27 10.14 17.72
CA PRO A 85 8.05 9.88 18.46
C PRO A 85 6.93 9.43 17.51
N LEU A 86 5.99 8.62 18.00
CA LEU A 86 4.77 8.33 17.24
C LEU A 86 3.87 9.57 17.18
N ARG A 87 3.20 9.76 16.06
CA ARG A 87 2.18 10.80 15.93
C ARG A 87 0.88 10.36 16.60
N GLU A 88 0.18 11.33 17.18
CA GLU A 88 -1.20 11.11 17.60
C GLU A 88 -2.10 11.11 16.37
N SER A 89 -2.91 10.06 16.23
CA SER A 89 -3.83 9.93 15.10
C SER A 89 -4.91 11.00 15.18
N LYS A 90 -5.30 11.54 14.02
CA LYS A 90 -6.42 12.47 13.89
C LYS A 90 -7.78 11.79 14.00
N TYR A 91 -7.83 10.48 13.78
CA TYR A 91 -9.05 9.74 13.50
C TYR A 91 -9.30 8.54 14.43
N LEU A 92 -8.28 8.08 15.16
CA LEU A 92 -8.39 6.99 16.12
C LEU A 92 -8.72 7.50 17.52
N SER A 93 -9.68 6.86 18.16
CA SER A 93 -9.85 6.92 19.61
C SER A 93 -8.74 6.14 20.32
N LYS A 94 -8.53 6.45 21.61
CA LYS A 94 -7.64 5.70 22.51
C LYS A 94 -7.88 4.18 22.42
N GLN A 95 -9.14 3.75 22.46
CA GLN A 95 -9.52 2.35 22.45
C GLN A 95 -9.13 1.66 21.14
N GLN A 96 -9.29 2.34 20.01
CA GLN A 96 -8.89 1.81 18.71
C GLN A 96 -7.37 1.71 18.57
N VAL A 97 -6.60 2.65 19.13
CA VAL A 97 -5.13 2.53 19.16
C VAL A 97 -4.70 1.29 19.97
N ILE A 98 -5.34 1.05 21.12
CA ILE A 98 -5.09 -0.16 21.93
C ILE A 98 -5.51 -1.44 21.17
N GLU A 99 -6.60 -1.38 20.41
CA GLU A 99 -7.06 -2.50 19.60
C GLU A 99 -6.08 -2.84 18.46
N ILE A 100 -5.59 -1.83 17.73
CA ILE A 100 -4.56 -2.01 16.71
C ILE A 100 -3.30 -2.61 17.35
N TYR A 101 -2.88 -2.11 18.52
CA TYR A 101 -1.76 -2.68 19.27
C TYR A 101 -1.97 -4.16 19.63
N ARG A 102 -3.18 -4.54 20.08
CA ARG A 102 -3.55 -5.95 20.30
C ARG A 102 -3.40 -6.78 19.03
N TRP A 103 -3.87 -6.29 17.88
CA TRP A 103 -3.74 -7.01 16.61
C TRP A 103 -2.28 -7.18 16.19
N MET A 104 -1.44 -6.16 16.40
CA MET A 104 0.00 -6.24 16.13
C MET A 104 0.69 -7.28 17.04
N LEU A 105 0.36 -7.31 18.33
CA LEU A 105 0.84 -8.34 19.26
C LEU A 105 0.43 -9.73 18.81
N LEU A 106 -0.85 -9.94 18.50
CA LEU A 106 -1.37 -11.23 18.04
C LEU A 106 -0.68 -11.68 16.76
N ASN A 107 -0.44 -10.77 15.81
CA ASN A 107 0.32 -11.06 14.60
C ASN A 107 1.75 -11.57 14.93
N ARG A 108 2.52 -10.80 15.70
CA ARG A 108 3.90 -11.15 16.08
C ARG A 108 3.98 -12.50 16.81
N ARG A 109 3.06 -12.74 17.75
CA ARG A 109 3.04 -13.98 18.54
C ARG A 109 2.61 -15.19 17.70
N MET A 110 1.64 -15.01 16.81
CA MET A 110 1.22 -16.05 15.86
C MET A 110 2.36 -16.41 14.90
N GLU A 111 3.08 -15.42 14.35
CA GLU A 111 4.24 -15.67 13.48
C GLU A 111 5.37 -16.39 14.23
N ALA A 112 5.61 -16.05 15.50
CA ALA A 112 6.59 -16.76 16.34
C ALA A 112 6.17 -18.23 16.62
N ALA A 113 4.88 -18.47 16.87
CA ALA A 113 4.36 -19.83 17.03
C ALA A 113 4.48 -20.64 15.72
N LEU A 114 4.15 -20.03 14.58
CA LEU A 114 4.32 -20.62 13.26
C LEU A 114 5.79 -20.93 12.94
N GLU A 115 6.72 -20.06 13.33
CA GLU A 115 8.15 -20.31 13.20
C GLU A 115 8.57 -21.56 13.99
N ASN A 116 8.11 -21.71 15.23
CA ASN A 116 8.42 -22.89 16.03
C ASN A 116 7.83 -24.16 15.39
N LEU A 117 6.61 -24.09 14.89
CA LEU A 117 5.98 -25.21 14.15
C LEU A 117 6.73 -25.54 12.86
N TYR A 118 7.25 -24.54 12.15
CA TYR A 118 8.09 -24.73 10.97
C TYR A 118 9.38 -25.47 11.34
N LYS A 119 10.07 -25.05 12.41
CA LYS A 119 11.28 -25.74 12.92
C LYS A 119 11.01 -27.19 13.35
N GLN A 120 9.77 -27.50 13.73
CA GLN A 120 9.29 -28.86 14.05
C GLN A 120 8.81 -29.66 12.83
N GLY A 121 8.94 -29.12 11.61
CA GLY A 121 8.47 -29.77 10.38
C GLY A 121 6.95 -29.89 10.27
N LYS A 122 6.18 -29.07 11.00
CA LYS A 122 4.71 -29.11 11.01
C LYS A 122 4.06 -28.18 9.98
N VAL A 123 4.79 -27.16 9.55
CA VAL A 123 4.38 -26.26 8.46
C VAL A 123 4.94 -26.82 7.15
N VAL A 124 4.08 -26.92 6.13
CA VAL A 124 4.38 -27.66 4.90
C VAL A 124 4.64 -26.76 3.69
N GLY A 125 4.20 -25.51 3.70
CA GLY A 125 4.36 -24.57 2.59
C GLY A 125 5.33 -23.42 2.87
N GLY A 126 5.40 -22.49 1.91
CA GLY A 126 6.22 -21.29 2.03
C GLY A 126 5.70 -20.34 3.12
N VAL A 127 6.61 -19.85 3.97
CA VAL A 127 6.30 -18.98 5.10
C VAL A 127 6.99 -17.64 4.93
N TYR A 128 6.19 -16.57 4.93
CA TYR A 128 6.65 -15.20 4.71
C TYR A 128 6.14 -14.33 5.86
N PHE A 129 7.04 -14.04 6.80
CA PHE A 129 6.69 -13.26 7.98
C PHE A 129 6.87 -11.76 7.76
N GLY A 130 5.99 -10.98 8.38
CA GLY A 130 5.96 -9.52 8.35
C GLY A 130 6.66 -8.88 9.54
N LEU A 131 7.76 -9.47 10.05
CA LEU A 131 8.50 -8.93 11.18
C LEU A 131 8.97 -7.49 10.88
N GLY A 132 8.51 -6.53 11.69
CA GLY A 132 8.76 -5.09 11.49
C GLY A 132 7.72 -4.38 10.62
N GLN A 133 6.72 -5.10 10.09
CA GLN A 133 5.68 -4.60 9.18
C GLN A 133 4.28 -4.66 9.82
N GLU A 134 4.17 -5.00 11.11
CA GLU A 134 2.91 -5.26 11.79
C GLU A 134 2.03 -4.02 11.87
N ALA A 135 2.63 -2.84 12.11
CA ALA A 135 1.91 -1.58 12.10
C ALA A 135 1.28 -1.33 10.72
N CYS A 136 2.07 -1.45 9.65
CA CYS A 136 1.58 -1.31 8.27
C CYS A 136 0.43 -2.28 7.99
N SER A 137 0.61 -3.56 8.28
CA SER A 137 -0.39 -4.59 7.99
C SER A 137 -1.68 -4.44 8.80
N CYS A 138 -1.60 -4.24 10.13
CA CYS A 138 -2.79 -4.17 10.97
C CYS A 138 -3.52 -2.83 10.83
N ALA A 139 -2.80 -1.70 10.88
CA ALA A 139 -3.41 -0.38 10.90
C ALA A 139 -4.06 0.00 9.56
N SER A 140 -3.47 -0.43 8.44
CA SER A 140 -4.10 -0.21 7.13
C SER A 140 -5.42 -0.95 6.98
N ALA A 141 -5.45 -2.25 7.31
CA ALA A 141 -6.66 -3.05 7.24
C ALA A 141 -7.75 -2.54 8.20
N PHE A 142 -7.36 -1.97 9.33
CA PHE A 142 -8.26 -1.39 10.32
C PHE A 142 -9.00 -0.14 9.80
N ALA A 143 -8.48 0.53 8.76
CA ALA A 143 -9.12 1.70 8.14
C ALA A 143 -10.28 1.34 7.18
N LEU A 144 -10.41 0.07 6.80
CA LEU A 144 -11.51 -0.41 5.97
C LEU A 144 -12.78 -0.60 6.78
N ARG A 145 -13.93 -0.29 6.18
CA ARG A 145 -15.23 -0.71 6.69
C ARG A 145 -15.39 -2.22 6.49
N LYS A 146 -16.28 -2.82 7.27
CA LYS A 146 -16.53 -4.27 7.27
C LYS A 146 -16.99 -4.79 5.90
N ASP A 147 -17.72 -3.98 5.14
CA ASP A 147 -18.27 -4.30 3.82
C ASP A 147 -17.33 -3.97 2.65
N GLU A 148 -16.15 -3.43 2.92
CA GLU A 148 -15.13 -3.10 1.92
C GLU A 148 -14.17 -4.25 1.66
N TRP A 149 -13.40 -4.14 0.59
CA TRP A 149 -12.62 -5.25 0.04
C TRP A 149 -11.12 -5.11 0.33
N LEU A 150 -10.50 -6.24 0.65
CA LEU A 150 -9.07 -6.36 0.90
C LEU A 150 -8.46 -7.44 0.00
N GLY A 151 -7.34 -7.13 -0.65
CA GLY A 151 -6.44 -8.11 -1.24
C GLY A 151 -5.08 -8.04 -0.55
N PRO A 152 -4.80 -8.87 0.47
CA PRO A 152 -3.51 -8.89 1.16
C PRO A 152 -2.41 -9.40 0.24
N MET A 153 -1.14 -9.13 0.55
CA MET A 153 0.00 -9.89 0.00
C MET A 153 0.56 -10.88 1.05
N ILE A 154 1.59 -11.64 0.65
CA ILE A 154 2.12 -12.77 1.42
C ILE A 154 2.59 -12.44 2.86
N ARG A 155 2.80 -11.16 3.19
CA ARG A 155 3.25 -10.69 4.52
C ARG A 155 2.14 -10.06 5.37
N ASN A 156 0.91 -9.95 4.87
CA ASN A 156 -0.14 -9.20 5.56
C ASN A 156 -1.01 -10.07 6.48
N GLN A 157 -0.38 -10.91 7.29
CA GLN A 157 -1.10 -11.78 8.24
C GLN A 157 -1.86 -10.95 9.28
N GLY A 158 -1.32 -9.81 9.69
CA GLY A 158 -2.00 -8.84 10.56
C GLY A 158 -3.31 -8.31 9.94
N ALA A 159 -3.32 -8.05 8.63
CA ALA A 159 -4.51 -7.61 7.91
C ALA A 159 -5.59 -8.71 7.92
N LEU A 160 -5.21 -9.98 7.74
CA LEU A 160 -6.14 -11.11 7.82
C LEU A 160 -6.75 -11.25 9.23
N LEU A 161 -5.94 -11.10 10.28
CA LEU A 161 -6.43 -11.10 11.67
C LEU A 161 -7.47 -9.98 11.88
N VAL A 162 -7.16 -8.76 11.44
CA VAL A 162 -8.08 -7.61 11.51
C VAL A 162 -9.37 -7.84 10.72
N ARG A 163 -9.30 -8.57 9.59
CA ARG A 163 -10.50 -8.98 8.81
C ARG A 163 -11.24 -10.17 9.40
N GLY A 164 -10.90 -10.61 10.61
CA GLY A 164 -11.65 -11.60 11.38
C GLY A 164 -11.34 -13.05 11.02
N PHE A 165 -10.16 -13.33 10.46
CA PHE A 165 -9.64 -14.69 10.45
C PHE A 165 -9.13 -15.04 11.85
N ALA A 166 -9.53 -16.20 12.38
CA ALA A 166 -9.02 -16.65 13.67
C ALA A 166 -7.55 -17.09 13.52
N PRO A 167 -6.67 -16.85 14.52
CA PRO A 167 -5.28 -17.32 14.48
C PRO A 167 -5.17 -18.81 14.16
N ARG A 168 -6.04 -19.62 14.78
CA ARG A 168 -6.18 -21.06 14.50
C ARG A 168 -6.33 -21.36 13.01
N ASP A 169 -7.16 -20.61 12.29
CA ASP A 169 -7.45 -20.87 10.88
C ASP A 169 -6.23 -20.54 10.00
N ILE A 170 -5.52 -19.45 10.32
CA ILE A 170 -4.26 -19.07 9.69
C ILE A 170 -3.19 -20.14 9.95
N MET A 171 -3.08 -20.62 11.20
CA MET A 171 -2.12 -21.67 11.54
C MET A 171 -2.43 -23.00 10.84
N MET A 172 -3.71 -23.39 10.80
CA MET A 172 -4.16 -24.57 10.06
C MET A 172 -3.88 -24.46 8.55
N GLN A 173 -3.98 -23.26 7.98
CA GLN A 173 -3.64 -23.01 6.58
C GLN A 173 -2.16 -23.33 6.29
N TYR A 174 -1.24 -22.76 7.07
CA TYR A 174 0.20 -23.05 6.92
C TYR A 174 0.55 -24.53 7.15
N MET A 175 -0.22 -25.22 7.97
CA MET A 175 -0.06 -26.65 8.25
C MET A 175 -0.87 -27.55 7.30
N ALA A 176 -1.48 -26.99 6.25
CA ALA A 176 -2.34 -27.65 5.26
C ALA A 176 -3.39 -28.61 5.87
N LYS A 177 -4.03 -28.19 6.98
CA LYS A 177 -5.05 -29.02 7.64
C LYS A 177 -6.36 -29.02 6.87
N ALA A 178 -7.12 -30.11 6.98
CA ALA A 178 -8.42 -30.27 6.33
C ALA A 178 -9.44 -29.17 6.74
N GLY A 179 -9.34 -28.65 7.96
CA GLY A 179 -10.17 -27.55 8.47
C GLY A 179 -9.67 -26.15 8.13
N SER A 180 -8.57 -26.01 7.37
CA SER A 180 -8.05 -24.70 6.94
C SER A 180 -9.01 -23.99 5.97
N PRO A 181 -8.87 -22.66 5.80
CA PRO A 181 -9.64 -21.89 4.82
C PRO A 181 -9.65 -22.51 3.42
N THR A 182 -8.51 -23.05 2.96
CA THR A 182 -8.39 -23.69 1.64
C THR A 182 -8.61 -25.21 1.66
N LYS A 183 -8.95 -25.80 2.82
CA LYS A 183 -9.11 -27.24 3.03
C LYS A 183 -7.87 -28.04 2.61
N GLY A 184 -6.69 -27.47 2.82
CA GLY A 184 -5.39 -28.08 2.50
C GLY A 184 -4.99 -28.04 1.03
N ARG A 185 -5.72 -27.29 0.18
CA ARG A 185 -5.38 -27.13 -1.25
C ARG A 185 -4.23 -26.15 -1.48
N ASP A 186 -4.00 -25.27 -0.52
CA ASP A 186 -2.81 -24.43 -0.44
C ASP A 186 -2.23 -24.55 0.97
N ALA A 187 -0.92 -24.33 1.10
CA ALA A 187 -0.14 -24.51 2.32
C ALA A 187 0.58 -23.22 2.75
N SER A 188 0.19 -22.08 2.19
CA SER A 188 0.85 -20.79 2.32
C SER A 188 -0.16 -19.68 2.65
N SER A 189 0.24 -18.43 2.45
CA SER A 189 -0.59 -17.23 2.63
C SER A 189 -1.68 -17.05 1.55
N HIS A 190 -1.78 -17.92 0.54
CA HIS A 190 -2.77 -17.84 -0.54
C HIS A 190 -4.17 -18.31 -0.11
N PHE A 191 -4.82 -17.51 0.73
CA PHE A 191 -6.20 -17.75 1.13
C PHE A 191 -6.94 -16.44 1.36
N GLY A 192 -8.26 -16.53 1.29
CA GLY A 192 -9.18 -15.42 1.42
C GLY A 192 -10.59 -15.94 1.71
N ASP A 193 -11.53 -15.01 1.77
CA ASP A 193 -12.95 -15.28 2.00
C ASP A 193 -13.77 -14.15 1.37
N ILE A 194 -14.15 -14.36 0.10
CA ILE A 194 -14.91 -13.40 -0.69
C ILE A 194 -16.40 -13.40 -0.35
N GLU A 195 -16.88 -14.39 0.42
CA GLU A 195 -18.31 -14.54 0.72
C GLU A 195 -18.70 -13.81 2.00
N LYS A 196 -17.87 -13.90 3.04
CA LYS A 196 -18.21 -13.36 4.38
C LYS A 196 -17.34 -12.19 4.80
N ARG A 197 -16.09 -12.12 4.31
CA ARG A 197 -15.09 -11.16 4.79
C ARG A 197 -14.61 -10.19 3.71
N ASN A 198 -15.04 -10.36 2.46
CA ASN A 198 -14.62 -9.55 1.31
C ASN A 198 -13.09 -9.52 1.17
N VAL A 199 -12.45 -10.67 1.39
CA VAL A 199 -10.99 -10.83 1.25
C VAL A 199 -10.69 -11.68 0.03
N VAL A 200 -10.08 -11.08 -0.99
CA VAL A 200 -9.58 -11.80 -2.16
C VAL A 200 -8.28 -12.51 -1.79
N ALA A 201 -8.16 -13.80 -2.08
CA ALA A 201 -6.94 -14.54 -1.80
C ALA A 201 -5.77 -14.02 -2.65
N PRO A 202 -4.57 -13.83 -2.07
CA PRO A 202 -3.38 -13.54 -2.86
C PRO A 202 -2.96 -14.75 -3.68
N ILE A 203 -2.20 -14.46 -4.74
CA ILE A 203 -1.49 -15.43 -5.55
C ILE A 203 -0.01 -15.05 -5.61
N SER A 204 0.85 -15.99 -6.03
CA SER A 204 2.30 -15.77 -6.09
C SER A 204 2.72 -14.64 -7.03
N THR A 205 1.93 -14.36 -8.07
CA THR A 205 2.27 -13.36 -9.09
C THR A 205 2.16 -11.95 -8.53
N LEU A 206 3.28 -11.23 -8.54
CA LEU A 206 3.36 -9.90 -7.93
C LEU A 206 2.59 -8.85 -8.74
N GLY A 207 1.69 -8.14 -8.07
CA GLY A 207 0.92 -7.03 -8.64
C GLY A 207 -0.44 -7.42 -9.20
N ASP A 208 -0.74 -8.71 -9.37
CA ASP A 208 -1.99 -9.18 -9.99
C ASP A 208 -3.26 -8.82 -9.19
N LEU A 209 -3.15 -8.64 -7.87
CA LEU A 209 -4.30 -8.20 -7.07
C LEU A 209 -4.70 -6.74 -7.36
N ILE A 210 -3.83 -5.92 -7.94
CA ILE A 210 -4.11 -4.51 -8.25
C ILE A 210 -5.25 -4.39 -9.29
N PRO A 211 -5.16 -4.98 -10.50
CA PRO A 211 -6.27 -4.97 -11.44
C PRO A 211 -7.50 -5.74 -10.93
N VAL A 212 -7.33 -6.79 -10.11
CA VAL A 212 -8.46 -7.52 -9.52
C VAL A 212 -9.27 -6.62 -8.59
N LEU A 213 -8.62 -5.90 -7.66
CA LEU A 213 -9.31 -5.00 -6.73
C LEU A 213 -9.83 -3.74 -7.44
N ALA A 214 -9.17 -3.29 -8.51
CA ALA A 214 -9.76 -2.29 -9.41
C ALA A 214 -11.07 -2.82 -10.02
N GLY A 215 -11.08 -4.06 -10.51
CA GLY A 215 -12.29 -4.72 -11.02
C GLY A 215 -13.40 -4.85 -9.97
N VAL A 216 -13.07 -5.16 -8.72
CA VAL A 216 -14.01 -5.17 -7.60
C VAL A 216 -14.64 -3.78 -7.38
N ALA A 217 -13.82 -2.72 -7.34
CA ALA A 217 -14.32 -1.35 -7.22
C ALA A 217 -15.19 -0.94 -8.42
N LEU A 218 -14.84 -1.36 -9.63
CA LEU A 218 -15.66 -1.16 -10.83
C LEU A 218 -17.02 -1.86 -10.70
N GLY A 219 -17.02 -3.12 -10.27
CA GLY A 219 -18.24 -3.91 -10.07
C GLY A 219 -19.17 -3.26 -9.02
N ALA A 220 -18.62 -2.77 -7.92
CA ALA A 220 -19.38 -2.02 -6.92
C ALA A 220 -19.99 -0.74 -7.50
N ARG A 221 -19.21 0.02 -8.28
CA ARG A 221 -19.70 1.24 -8.96
C ARG A 221 -20.84 0.95 -9.93
N LEU A 222 -20.76 -0.14 -10.69
CA LEU A 222 -21.85 -0.58 -11.59
C LEU A 222 -23.13 -0.96 -10.83
N GLN A 223 -23.01 -1.32 -9.55
CA GLN A 223 -24.15 -1.57 -8.65
C GLN A 223 -24.60 -0.30 -7.89
N GLY A 224 -24.11 0.89 -8.29
CA GLY A 224 -24.45 2.16 -7.63
C GLY A 224 -23.78 2.35 -6.26
N LYS A 225 -22.72 1.59 -5.95
CA LYS A 225 -21.98 1.69 -4.69
C LYS A 225 -20.59 2.27 -4.92
N GLN A 226 -20.15 3.14 -4.01
CA GLN A 226 -18.76 3.59 -3.97
C GLN A 226 -18.10 3.01 -2.72
N ILE A 227 -17.02 2.27 -2.91
CA ILE A 227 -16.31 1.54 -1.85
C ILE A 227 -14.82 1.81 -1.93
N ALA A 228 -14.12 1.62 -0.82
CA ALA A 228 -12.69 1.37 -0.87
C ALA A 228 -12.41 -0.11 -1.19
N ALA A 229 -11.47 -0.34 -2.10
CA ALA A 229 -10.85 -1.63 -2.36
C ALA A 229 -9.35 -1.48 -2.11
N MET A 230 -8.81 -2.15 -1.10
CA MET A 230 -7.43 -2.00 -0.68
C MET A 230 -6.59 -3.21 -1.07
N THR A 231 -5.38 -2.97 -1.56
CA THR A 231 -4.39 -4.04 -1.78
C THR A 231 -2.98 -3.55 -1.56
N TYR A 232 -2.04 -4.49 -1.52
CA TYR A 232 -0.65 -4.26 -1.17
C TYR A 232 0.28 -4.71 -2.28
N ILE A 233 1.44 -4.09 -2.35
CA ILE A 233 2.55 -4.54 -3.20
C ILE A 233 3.87 -4.19 -2.52
N GLY A 234 4.88 -5.03 -2.64
CA GLY A 234 6.23 -4.70 -2.17
C GLY A 234 6.94 -3.72 -3.12
N ASP A 235 7.98 -3.07 -2.62
CA ASP A 235 8.96 -2.29 -3.41
C ASP A 235 9.40 -2.98 -4.72
N GLY A 236 9.80 -4.24 -4.64
CA GLY A 236 10.16 -5.06 -5.81
C GLY A 236 8.99 -5.28 -6.75
N GLY A 237 7.85 -5.69 -6.19
CA GLY A 237 6.64 -6.03 -6.94
C GLY A 237 6.02 -4.85 -7.68
N GLN A 238 6.22 -3.62 -7.21
CA GLN A 238 5.70 -2.44 -7.90
C GLN A 238 6.33 -2.21 -9.29
N SER A 239 7.43 -2.92 -9.60
CA SER A 239 8.09 -2.86 -10.90
C SER A 239 7.51 -3.84 -11.93
N THR A 240 6.49 -4.65 -11.59
CA THR A 240 5.80 -5.51 -12.56
C THR A 240 4.89 -4.71 -13.49
N GLY A 241 4.81 -5.10 -14.77
CA GLY A 241 3.97 -4.42 -15.76
C GLY A 241 2.49 -4.35 -15.35
N VAL A 242 1.96 -5.42 -14.76
CA VAL A 242 0.57 -5.48 -14.26
C VAL A 242 0.27 -4.42 -13.20
N THR A 243 1.27 -4.02 -12.38
CA THR A 243 1.09 -2.94 -11.42
C THR A 243 0.79 -1.62 -12.14
N TYR A 244 1.52 -1.32 -13.22
CA TYR A 244 1.30 -0.12 -14.03
C TYR A 244 -0.05 -0.16 -14.74
N GLU A 245 -0.38 -1.28 -15.37
CA GLU A 245 -1.64 -1.45 -16.11
C GLU A 245 -2.87 -1.33 -15.19
N GLY A 246 -2.86 -2.05 -14.06
CA GLY A 246 -3.96 -2.06 -13.10
C GLY A 246 -4.19 -0.70 -12.45
N LEU A 247 -3.10 -0.02 -12.04
CA LEU A 247 -3.22 1.30 -11.41
C LEU A 247 -3.64 2.39 -12.41
N ASN A 248 -3.11 2.35 -13.64
CA ASN A 248 -3.53 3.26 -14.70
C ASN A 248 -5.02 3.07 -15.05
N PHE A 249 -5.48 1.82 -15.16
CA PHE A 249 -6.90 1.53 -15.37
C PHE A 249 -7.76 2.09 -14.24
N ALA A 250 -7.38 1.86 -12.98
CA ALA A 250 -8.08 2.41 -11.82
C ALA A 250 -8.12 3.96 -11.83
N ALA A 251 -7.02 4.61 -12.22
CA ALA A 251 -6.92 6.06 -12.31
C ALA A 251 -7.86 6.63 -13.38
N VAL A 252 -7.78 6.13 -14.61
CA VAL A 252 -8.63 6.57 -15.73
C VAL A 252 -10.11 6.38 -15.41
N GLN A 253 -10.44 5.28 -14.74
CA GLN A 253 -11.81 4.95 -14.36
C GLN A 253 -12.29 5.63 -13.06
N LYS A 254 -11.40 6.36 -12.35
CA LYS A 254 -11.66 6.93 -11.02
C LYS A 254 -12.22 5.92 -10.02
N LEU A 255 -11.61 4.73 -9.98
CA LEU A 255 -12.02 3.65 -9.09
C LEU A 255 -11.42 3.84 -7.70
N GLY A 256 -12.18 3.46 -6.67
CA GLY A 256 -11.80 3.57 -5.26
C GLY A 256 -10.73 2.58 -4.80
N LEU A 257 -9.61 2.50 -5.52
CA LEU A 257 -8.47 1.62 -5.18
C LEU A 257 -7.51 2.33 -4.22
N VAL A 258 -7.23 1.71 -3.07
CA VAL A 258 -6.18 2.14 -2.13
C VAL A 258 -5.01 1.17 -2.27
N LEU A 259 -3.93 1.63 -2.91
CA LEU A 259 -2.73 0.81 -3.10
C LEU A 259 -1.69 1.16 -2.05
N ILE A 260 -1.31 0.18 -1.24
CA ILE A 260 -0.24 0.31 -0.26
C ILE A 260 1.04 -0.33 -0.83
N VAL A 261 2.07 0.48 -0.99
CA VAL A 261 3.40 0.05 -1.39
C VAL A 261 4.23 -0.13 -0.11
N GLU A 262 4.49 -1.37 0.27
CA GLU A 262 5.36 -1.70 1.39
C GLU A 262 6.81 -1.65 0.95
N ASN A 263 7.42 -0.48 1.09
CA ASN A 263 8.84 -0.28 0.84
C ASN A 263 9.62 -0.76 2.06
N ASN A 264 10.13 -1.99 1.97
CA ASN A 264 10.84 -2.66 3.05
C ASN A 264 12.34 -2.83 2.79
N LEU A 265 12.83 -2.08 1.79
CA LEU A 265 14.21 -1.95 1.31
C LEU A 265 14.75 -3.13 0.50
N TRP A 266 13.99 -4.23 0.32
CA TRP A 266 14.52 -5.47 -0.26
C TRP A 266 13.51 -6.30 -1.08
N GLY A 267 13.75 -6.39 -2.38
CA GLY A 267 13.16 -7.38 -3.29
C GLY A 267 13.92 -8.71 -3.26
N TYR A 268 13.48 -9.67 -2.45
CA TYR A 268 14.28 -10.85 -2.09
C TYR A 268 15.66 -10.41 -1.55
N SER A 269 16.75 -10.58 -2.31
CA SER A 269 18.12 -10.17 -2.02
C SER A 269 18.57 -8.92 -2.77
N THR A 270 17.69 -8.30 -3.57
CA THR A 270 17.96 -7.08 -4.32
C THR A 270 17.59 -5.87 -3.46
N PRO A 271 18.54 -4.99 -3.11
CA PRO A 271 18.23 -3.76 -2.39
C PRO A 271 17.41 -2.80 -3.25
N ALA A 272 16.62 -1.94 -2.61
CA ALA A 272 15.73 -0.98 -3.30
C ALA A 272 16.46 -0.10 -4.33
N ASP A 273 17.67 0.37 -4.04
CA ASP A 273 18.46 1.24 -4.93
C ASP A 273 18.88 0.53 -6.24
N MET A 274 18.89 -0.81 -6.26
CA MET A 274 19.10 -1.60 -7.47
C MET A 274 17.79 -1.97 -8.18
N GLN A 275 16.65 -1.77 -7.52
CA GLN A 275 15.33 -2.11 -8.06
C GLN A 275 14.71 -0.96 -8.86
N PHE A 276 14.94 0.29 -8.44
CA PHE A 276 14.39 1.48 -9.09
C PHE A 276 15.22 2.74 -8.79
N LEU A 277 15.11 3.74 -9.68
CA LEU A 277 15.84 5.02 -9.55
C LEU A 277 14.98 6.19 -9.04
N VAL A 278 13.65 6.02 -8.96
CA VAL A 278 12.79 7.04 -8.32
C VAL A 278 13.16 7.14 -6.85
N LYS A 279 13.19 8.36 -6.30
CA LYS A 279 13.60 8.55 -4.90
C LYS A 279 12.61 7.92 -3.94
N ASP A 280 11.33 8.13 -4.20
CA ASP A 280 10.23 7.61 -3.41
C ASP A 280 9.24 6.92 -4.36
N LEU A 281 8.82 5.70 -4.05
CA LEU A 281 7.88 4.95 -4.90
C LEU A 281 6.51 5.63 -5.02
N ALA A 282 6.16 6.48 -4.06
CA ALA A 282 5.00 7.37 -4.15
C ALA A 282 5.08 8.36 -5.32
N GLU A 283 6.26 8.72 -5.82
CA GLU A 283 6.42 9.60 -6.99
C GLU A 283 5.81 8.98 -8.26
N ARG A 284 5.72 7.64 -8.33
CA ARG A 284 5.04 6.98 -9.46
C ARG A 284 3.55 7.32 -9.54
N ALA A 285 2.92 7.80 -8.45
CA ALA A 285 1.56 8.32 -8.46
C ALA A 285 1.37 9.47 -9.46
N ILE A 286 2.41 10.28 -9.66
CA ILE A 286 2.42 11.42 -10.59
C ILE A 286 2.14 10.95 -12.02
N ALA A 287 2.73 9.83 -12.43
CA ALA A 287 2.56 9.27 -13.78
C ALA A 287 1.11 8.89 -14.09
N TYR A 288 0.32 8.52 -13.07
CA TYR A 288 -1.10 8.18 -13.21
C TYR A 288 -2.02 9.38 -12.97
N GLY A 289 -1.48 10.52 -12.53
CA GLY A 289 -2.26 11.70 -12.17
C GLY A 289 -3.10 11.50 -10.90
N ILE A 290 -2.62 10.69 -9.95
CA ILE A 290 -3.33 10.35 -8.71
C ILE A 290 -2.54 10.83 -7.47
N PRO A 291 -3.17 10.97 -6.30
CA PRO A 291 -2.45 11.31 -5.07
C PRO A 291 -1.47 10.22 -4.65
N GLY A 292 -0.27 10.65 -4.26
CA GLY A 292 0.74 9.83 -3.61
C GLY A 292 1.04 10.35 -2.20
N VAL A 293 1.17 9.43 -1.24
CA VAL A 293 1.45 9.73 0.17
C VAL A 293 2.56 8.82 0.66
N ILE A 294 3.46 9.33 1.51
CA ILE A 294 4.52 8.57 2.18
C ILE A 294 4.28 8.61 3.68
N VAL A 295 4.37 7.46 4.33
CA VAL A 295 4.23 7.30 5.79
C VAL A 295 5.38 6.49 6.37
N ASP A 296 5.60 6.64 7.67
CA ASP A 296 6.43 5.71 8.44
C ASP A 296 5.63 4.43 8.64
N GLY A 297 6.03 3.34 7.96
CA GLY A 297 5.35 2.05 8.00
C GLY A 297 5.40 1.37 9.38
N THR A 298 6.24 1.87 10.28
CA THR A 298 6.34 1.41 11.68
C THR A 298 5.55 2.28 12.66
N ASP A 299 4.89 3.36 12.19
CA ASP A 299 3.96 4.19 12.97
C ASP A 299 2.50 3.86 12.60
N ALA A 300 1.85 3.07 13.46
CA ALA A 300 0.48 2.63 13.24
C ALA A 300 -0.54 3.78 13.10
N CYS A 301 -0.32 4.91 13.78
CA CYS A 301 -1.20 6.07 13.69
C CYS A 301 -1.07 6.75 12.31
N GLN A 302 0.16 6.92 11.82
CA GLN A 302 0.38 7.50 10.49
C GLN A 302 -0.15 6.60 9.37
N VAL A 303 0.08 5.30 9.47
CA VAL A 303 -0.46 4.31 8.51
C VAL A 303 -1.99 4.39 8.50
N TYR A 304 -2.63 4.34 9.67
CA TYR A 304 -4.09 4.42 9.76
C TYR A 304 -4.63 5.72 9.18
N ASP A 305 -4.06 6.88 9.55
CA ASP A 305 -4.56 8.17 9.10
C ASP A 305 -4.50 8.31 7.58
N ALA A 306 -3.37 7.92 6.97
CA ALA A 306 -3.23 7.94 5.51
C ALA A 306 -4.21 6.97 4.81
N CYS A 307 -4.38 5.76 5.36
CA CYS A 307 -5.33 4.79 4.82
C CYS A 307 -6.78 5.25 5.01
N HIS A 308 -7.11 5.88 6.13
CA HIS A 308 -8.44 6.43 6.42
C HIS A 308 -8.79 7.54 5.42
N GLU A 309 -7.88 8.51 5.21
CA GLU A 309 -8.06 9.58 4.23
C GLU A 309 -8.20 9.02 2.79
N ALA A 310 -7.40 8.02 2.42
CA ALA A 310 -7.48 7.34 1.13
C ALA A 310 -8.79 6.56 0.93
N CYS A 311 -9.25 5.83 1.95
CA CYS A 311 -10.53 5.14 1.93
C CYS A 311 -11.70 6.12 1.81
N GLU A 312 -11.65 7.26 2.52
CA GLU A 312 -12.67 8.30 2.40
C GLU A 312 -12.69 8.94 1.01
N ARG A 313 -11.53 9.18 0.37
CA ARG A 313 -11.47 9.59 -1.05
C ARG A 313 -12.10 8.56 -1.98
N ALA A 314 -11.80 7.28 -1.78
CA ALA A 314 -12.36 6.17 -2.55
C ALA A 314 -13.89 6.14 -2.45
N ARG A 315 -14.44 6.27 -1.24
CA ARG A 315 -15.89 6.33 -0.97
C ARG A 315 -16.56 7.55 -1.61
N ARG A 316 -15.85 8.67 -1.78
CA ARG A 316 -16.34 9.86 -2.50
C ARG A 316 -16.19 9.76 -4.03
N GLY A 317 -15.66 8.67 -4.56
CA GLY A 317 -15.47 8.48 -6.00
C GLY A 317 -14.37 9.35 -6.59
N GLU A 318 -13.40 9.78 -5.77
CA GLU A 318 -12.30 10.67 -6.19
C GLU A 318 -11.13 9.91 -6.82
N GLY A 319 -11.31 8.61 -7.09
CA GLY A 319 -10.31 7.74 -7.69
C GLY A 319 -9.30 7.18 -6.70
N PRO A 320 -8.24 6.55 -7.23
CA PRO A 320 -7.33 5.77 -6.42
C PRO A 320 -6.34 6.65 -5.64
N THR A 321 -5.70 6.08 -4.63
CA THR A 321 -4.60 6.69 -3.87
C THR A 321 -3.47 5.69 -3.71
N LEU A 322 -2.23 6.14 -3.89
CA LEU A 322 -1.02 5.35 -3.65
C LEU A 322 -0.38 5.80 -2.34
N ILE A 323 -0.17 4.86 -1.42
CA ILE A 323 0.49 5.09 -0.13
C ILE A 323 1.79 4.29 -0.10
N GLU A 324 2.93 4.94 0.03
CA GLU A 324 4.22 4.28 0.30
C GLU A 324 4.47 4.23 1.80
N ALA A 325 4.44 3.03 2.37
CA ALA A 325 4.81 2.78 3.76
C ALA A 325 6.28 2.35 3.83
N LYS A 326 7.13 3.21 4.38
CA LYS A 326 8.57 2.93 4.49
C LYS A 326 8.92 2.28 5.82
N MET A 327 9.54 1.12 5.75
CA MET A 327 9.98 0.30 6.88
C MET A 327 11.15 -0.60 6.42
N MET A 328 11.57 -1.58 7.21
CA MET A 328 12.51 -2.62 6.74
C MET A 328 11.97 -4.00 7.03
N ARG A 329 12.24 -4.95 6.13
CA ARG A 329 12.00 -6.37 6.38
C ARG A 329 13.05 -6.87 7.39
N MET A 330 12.60 -7.17 8.62
CA MET A 330 13.49 -7.56 9.73
C MET A 330 13.80 -9.06 9.79
N LYS A 331 13.45 -9.80 8.74
CA LYS A 331 13.70 -11.23 8.59
C LYS A 331 14.04 -11.55 7.13
N GLY A 332 14.54 -12.76 6.88
CA GLY A 332 14.69 -13.28 5.51
C GLY A 332 13.42 -13.19 4.70
N HIS A 333 13.56 -13.25 3.38
CA HIS A 333 12.43 -13.20 2.47
C HIS A 333 11.42 -14.30 2.83
N ALA A 334 11.88 -15.54 2.95
CA ALA A 334 11.12 -16.64 3.49
C ALA A 334 11.77 -17.14 4.78
N ILE A 335 11.08 -17.98 5.54
CA ILE A 335 11.62 -18.49 6.81
C ILE A 335 12.94 -19.29 6.68
N HIS A 336 13.23 -19.85 5.50
CA HIS A 336 14.47 -20.56 5.21
C HIS A 336 15.61 -19.63 4.77
N ASP A 337 15.34 -18.35 4.51
CA ASP A 337 16.34 -17.36 4.13
C ASP A 337 16.93 -16.73 5.39
N ALA A 338 18.25 -16.83 5.54
CA ALA A 338 18.99 -16.28 6.68
C ALA A 338 19.23 -14.76 6.59
N ALA A 339 18.90 -14.12 5.45
CA ALA A 339 19.08 -12.69 5.20
C ALA A 339 20.54 -12.21 5.29
N GLU A 340 21.51 -13.07 4.96
CA GLU A 340 22.95 -12.76 5.08
C GLU A 340 23.41 -11.60 4.18
N TYR A 341 22.65 -11.31 3.12
CA TYR A 341 22.88 -10.17 2.24
C TYR A 341 22.52 -8.83 2.89
N VAL A 342 21.73 -8.80 3.98
CA VAL A 342 21.34 -7.56 4.64
C VAL A 342 22.43 -7.14 5.64
N PRO A 343 23.01 -5.94 5.52
CA PRO A 343 24.03 -5.46 6.46
C PRO A 343 23.54 -5.43 7.91
N LYS A 344 24.33 -5.97 8.85
CA LYS A 344 24.05 -5.94 10.29
C LYS A 344 23.71 -4.53 10.83
N PRO A 345 24.40 -3.44 10.43
CA PRO A 345 24.05 -2.10 10.90
C PRO A 345 22.61 -1.67 10.56
N LEU A 346 22.04 -2.13 9.44
CA LEU A 346 20.65 -1.86 9.11
C LEU A 346 19.70 -2.59 10.06
N PHE A 347 19.97 -3.86 10.37
CA PHE A 347 19.18 -4.59 11.37
C PHE A 347 19.20 -3.87 12.72
N GLU A 348 20.36 -3.42 13.20
CA GLU A 348 20.44 -2.69 14.46
C GLU A 348 19.72 -1.34 14.43
N TYR A 349 19.77 -0.63 13.30
CA TYR A 349 19.02 0.62 13.12
C TYR A 349 17.50 0.40 13.19
N TRP A 350 16.99 -0.61 12.47
CA TRP A 350 15.55 -0.89 12.37
C TRP A 350 14.99 -1.67 13.56
N LYS A 351 15.82 -2.43 14.28
CA LYS A 351 15.45 -3.09 15.54
C LYS A 351 15.02 -2.08 16.60
N ARG A 352 15.67 -0.92 16.66
CA ARG A 352 15.25 0.19 17.55
C ARG A 352 13.90 0.80 17.14
N ARG A 353 13.46 0.55 15.90
CA ARG A 353 12.21 1.06 15.31
C ARG A 353 11.11 0.01 15.27
N ASP A 354 11.22 -1.03 16.10
CA ASP A 354 10.20 -2.06 16.20
C ASP A 354 8.80 -1.44 16.46
N PRO A 355 7.81 -1.68 15.57
CA PRO A 355 6.53 -0.98 15.64
C PRO A 355 5.73 -1.31 16.91
N ILE A 356 5.88 -2.53 17.45
CA ILE A 356 5.20 -2.96 18.67
C ILE A 356 5.81 -2.26 19.88
N ALA A 357 7.14 -2.28 20.00
CA ALA A 357 7.84 -1.61 21.11
C ALA A 357 7.59 -0.09 21.11
N ARG A 358 7.59 0.54 19.92
CA ARG A 358 7.26 1.96 19.77
C ARG A 358 5.84 2.28 20.24
N LEU A 359 4.85 1.49 19.82
CA LEU A 359 3.45 1.72 20.18
C LEU A 359 3.17 1.41 21.66
N GLU A 360 3.78 0.37 22.22
CA GLU A 360 3.73 0.08 23.65
C GLU A 360 4.24 1.27 24.47
N GLY A 361 5.45 1.75 24.16
CA GLY A 361 6.05 2.89 24.86
C GLY A 361 5.21 4.16 24.75
N TYR A 362 4.59 4.40 23.60
CA TYR A 362 3.65 5.51 23.39
C TYR A 362 2.41 5.37 24.30
N LEU A 363 1.78 4.19 24.33
CA LEU A 363 0.57 3.93 25.14
C LEU A 363 0.84 4.08 26.64
N LEU A 364 1.98 3.57 27.12
CA LEU A 364 2.39 3.70 28.52
C LEU A 364 2.69 5.16 28.88
N LYS A 365 3.45 5.87 28.05
CA LYS A 365 3.79 7.29 28.26
C LYS A 365 2.56 8.18 28.29
N LYS A 366 1.58 7.91 27.42
CA LYS A 366 0.29 8.61 27.38
C LYS A 366 -0.65 8.21 28.52
N LYS A 367 -0.29 7.20 29.33
CA LYS A 367 -1.16 6.59 30.35
C LYS A 367 -2.48 6.08 29.75
N TRP A 368 -2.44 5.65 28.50
CA TRP A 368 -3.57 5.01 27.83
C TRP A 368 -3.67 3.54 28.21
N LEU A 369 -2.54 2.95 28.55
CA LEU A 369 -2.42 1.62 29.10
C LEU A 369 -1.54 1.70 30.34
N SER A 370 -1.94 1.08 31.44
CA SER A 370 -1.05 0.83 32.58
C SER A 370 -0.19 -0.40 32.33
N ALA A 371 0.89 -0.58 33.10
CA ALA A 371 1.74 -1.76 33.00
C ALA A 371 0.95 -3.07 33.27
N ALA A 372 0.01 -3.03 34.22
CA ALA A 372 -0.85 -4.18 34.54
C ALA A 372 -1.84 -4.51 33.42
N GLU A 373 -2.48 -3.49 32.82
CA GLU A 373 -3.36 -3.69 31.66
C GLU A 373 -2.59 -4.22 30.44
N ASN A 374 -1.36 -3.74 30.22
CA ASN A 374 -0.50 -4.22 29.15
C ASN A 374 -0.12 -5.69 29.35
N ALA A 375 0.29 -6.07 30.56
CA ALA A 375 0.60 -7.46 30.89
C ALA A 375 -0.62 -8.37 30.70
N LYS A 376 -1.81 -7.91 31.10
CA LYS A 376 -3.07 -8.64 30.85
C LYS A 376 -3.35 -8.78 29.36
N LEU A 377 -3.21 -7.71 28.58
CA LEU A 377 -3.43 -7.75 27.13
C LEU A 377 -2.50 -8.76 26.44
N MET A 378 -1.23 -8.78 26.81
CA MET A 378 -0.26 -9.76 26.32
C MET A 378 -0.66 -11.19 26.71
N ALA A 379 -1.04 -11.44 27.96
CA ALA A 379 -1.51 -12.75 28.39
C ALA A 379 -2.78 -13.21 27.65
N ASP A 380 -3.69 -12.28 27.36
CA ASP A 380 -4.93 -12.54 26.61
C ASP A 380 -4.65 -12.87 25.13
N VAL A 381 -3.57 -12.31 24.55
CA VAL A 381 -3.07 -12.67 23.22
C VAL A 381 -2.45 -14.07 23.24
N GLU A 382 -1.61 -14.37 24.23
CA GLU A 382 -0.99 -15.70 24.36
C GLU A 382 -2.03 -16.81 24.52
N ARG A 383 -3.10 -16.58 25.30
CA ARG A 383 -4.18 -17.58 25.45
C ARG A 383 -4.98 -17.86 24.17
N GLN A 384 -4.89 -16.99 23.15
CA GLN A 384 -5.59 -17.19 21.88
C GLN A 384 -4.82 -18.07 20.89
N LEU A 385 -3.53 -18.26 21.13
CA LEU A 385 -2.62 -19.09 20.33
C LEU A 385 -2.49 -20.47 20.98
#